data_AF-A0AAD4DR24-F1
#
_entry.id   AF-A0AAD4DR24-F1
#
_cell.length_a   1.000
_cell.length_b   1.000
_cell.length_c   1.000
_cell.angle_alpha   90.00
_cell.angle_beta   90.00
_cell.angle_gamma   90.00
#
_symmetry.space_group_name_H-M   'P 1'
#
loop_
_entity.id
_entity.type
_entity.pdbx_description
1 polymer ?
#
loop_
_entity_poly.entity_id
_entity_poly.type
_entity_poly.pdbx_seq_one_letter_code
_entity_poly.pdbx_strand_id
1 'polypeptide(L)'
;RINRELRNCAALNHANIVPIYGYTHGFGLFPAIVTPWAKNGNLFNYLEREGAALTLVRRFQLANIIAGLQYLHANCVIHGNLSGPNVLVRDDGTACIADFGLSLMYSKVISVTEASWTSTLKGNVRWMGPELLLEKEDGSPTRPSEQSDIYSVGGIMLLVLTNKILYHHIRHDYMVVPYVSRSERPSRTHYPELLEKYWPFIEQCWSTDPQDRPSTEEVNVMIRNEIDSLSRIN
;
A
#
# COMPACT_ATOMS: atom_id res chain seq x y z
N ARG A 1 15.51 -21.25 -4.09
CA ARG A 1 14.07 -20.93 -4.29
C ARG A 1 13.80 -19.42 -4.15
N ILE A 2 14.31 -18.76 -3.11
CA ILE A 2 14.36 -17.29 -2.96
C ILE A 2 14.88 -16.60 -4.23
N ASN A 3 16.03 -17.06 -4.76
CA ASN A 3 16.63 -16.51 -5.98
C ASN A 3 15.71 -16.61 -7.21
N ARG A 4 14.76 -17.56 -7.25
CA ARG A 4 13.81 -17.69 -8.36
C ARG A 4 12.71 -16.64 -8.25
N GLU A 5 12.15 -16.45 -7.06
CA GLU A 5 11.13 -15.42 -6.82
C GLU A 5 11.73 -14.02 -7.05
N LEU A 6 12.96 -13.77 -6.57
CA LEU A 6 13.67 -12.51 -6.86
C LEU A 6 13.88 -12.27 -8.35
N ARG A 7 14.21 -13.31 -9.12
CA ARG A 7 14.36 -13.20 -10.57
C ARG A 7 13.04 -12.87 -11.25
N ASN A 8 11.94 -13.46 -10.79
CA ASN A 8 10.60 -13.13 -11.31
C ASN A 8 10.26 -11.67 -11.01
N CYS A 9 10.48 -11.20 -9.78
CA CYS A 9 10.27 -9.79 -9.41
C CYS A 9 11.21 -8.85 -10.17
N ALA A 10 12.46 -9.24 -10.43
CA ALA A 10 13.42 -8.45 -11.19
C ALA A 10 13.10 -8.35 -12.69
N ALA A 11 12.27 -9.26 -13.22
CA ALA A 11 11.77 -9.17 -14.59
C ALA A 11 10.59 -8.20 -14.75
N LEU A 12 9.98 -7.75 -13.64
CA LEU A 12 8.86 -6.82 -13.65
C LEU A 12 9.33 -5.40 -13.97
N ASN A 13 8.66 -4.76 -14.94
CA ASN A 13 9.01 -3.42 -15.37
C ASN A 13 7.75 -2.59 -15.65
N HIS A 14 7.53 -1.56 -14.86
CA HIS A 14 6.39 -0.65 -14.98
C HIS A 14 6.73 0.71 -14.39
N ALA A 15 6.14 1.79 -14.92
CA ALA A 15 6.43 3.16 -14.48
C ALA A 15 6.15 3.41 -12.99
N ASN A 16 5.15 2.73 -12.43
CA ASN A 16 4.75 2.82 -11.02
C ASN A 16 5.26 1.65 -10.15
N ILE A 17 6.32 0.96 -10.59
CA ILE A 17 6.99 -0.08 -9.80
C ILE A 17 8.48 0.24 -9.75
N VAL A 18 9.09 0.09 -8.57
CA VAL A 18 10.53 0.28 -8.42
C VAL A 18 11.27 -0.87 -9.12
N PRO A 19 12.17 -0.60 -10.08
CA PRO A 19 12.91 -1.66 -10.74
C PRO A 19 13.89 -2.30 -9.76
N ILE A 20 14.03 -3.62 -9.85
CA ILE A 20 14.99 -4.40 -9.08
C ILE A 20 16.19 -4.70 -9.98
N TYR A 21 17.36 -4.14 -9.66
CA TYR A 21 18.60 -4.39 -10.40
C TYR A 21 19.21 -5.75 -10.08
N GLY A 22 18.90 -6.29 -8.90
CA GLY A 22 19.36 -7.60 -8.48
C GLY A 22 19.35 -7.74 -6.97
N TYR A 23 20.19 -8.63 -6.47
CA TYR A 23 20.40 -8.84 -5.05
C TYR A 23 21.89 -9.07 -4.75
N THR A 24 22.29 -8.76 -3.53
CA THR A 24 23.65 -8.92 -3.03
C THR A 24 23.66 -9.52 -1.63
N HIS A 25 24.83 -9.91 -1.13
CA HIS A 25 25.04 -10.41 0.22
C HIS A 25 26.02 -9.51 0.96
N GLY A 26 26.21 -9.72 2.27
CA GLY A 26 27.18 -8.96 3.07
C GLY A 26 26.64 -7.71 3.75
N PHE A 27 25.33 -7.48 3.71
CA PHE A 27 24.63 -6.39 4.42
C PHE A 27 23.75 -6.89 5.58
N GLY A 28 24.01 -8.11 6.08
CA GLY A 28 23.26 -8.73 7.16
C GLY A 28 23.07 -10.24 6.95
N LEU A 29 22.14 -10.81 7.71
CA LEU A 29 21.83 -12.25 7.69
C LEU A 29 21.06 -12.69 6.43
N PHE A 30 20.43 -11.75 5.72
CA PHE A 30 19.59 -12.02 4.55
C PHE A 30 20.15 -11.33 3.30
N PRO A 31 19.84 -11.83 2.08
CA PRO A 31 20.16 -11.13 0.84
C PRO A 31 19.53 -9.73 0.82
N ALA A 32 20.28 -8.74 0.35
CA ALA A 32 19.82 -7.38 0.16
C ALA A 32 19.39 -7.17 -1.30
N ILE A 33 18.23 -6.56 -1.52
CA ILE A 33 17.75 -6.19 -2.85
C ILE A 33 18.40 -4.86 -3.26
N VAL A 34 18.80 -4.75 -4.52
CA VAL A 34 19.39 -3.53 -5.08
C VAL A 34 18.36 -2.85 -5.99
N THR A 35 18.02 -1.61 -5.68
CA THR A 35 17.06 -0.76 -6.41
C THR A 35 17.68 0.63 -6.65
N PRO A 36 17.16 1.42 -7.61
CA PRO A 36 17.56 2.81 -7.73
C PRO A 36 17.16 3.61 -6.49
N TRP A 37 18.01 4.56 -6.11
CA TRP A 37 17.72 5.50 -5.04
C TRP A 37 16.64 6.51 -5.46
N ALA A 38 15.63 6.70 -4.62
CA ALA A 38 14.56 7.68 -4.81
C ALA A 38 14.81 8.90 -3.91
N LYS A 39 15.29 10.03 -4.46
CA LYS A 39 15.72 11.18 -3.64
C LYS A 39 14.59 11.83 -2.84
N ASN A 40 13.37 11.74 -3.35
CA ASN A 40 12.19 12.29 -2.69
C ASN A 40 11.70 11.42 -1.51
N GLY A 41 12.29 10.25 -1.31
CA GLY A 41 11.99 9.32 -0.21
C GLY A 41 10.69 8.55 -0.41
N ASN A 42 10.13 8.05 0.69
CA ASN A 42 8.82 7.41 0.67
C ASN A 42 7.68 8.43 0.62
N LEU A 43 6.51 7.99 0.17
CA LEU A 43 5.32 8.81 -0.05
C LEU A 43 4.82 9.46 1.24
N PHE A 44 4.89 8.76 2.37
CA PHE A 44 4.47 9.30 3.66
C PHE A 44 5.31 10.54 4.03
N ASN A 45 6.64 10.41 4.06
CA ASN A 45 7.55 11.51 4.36
C ASN A 45 7.52 12.62 3.29
N TYR A 46 7.29 12.25 2.03
CA TYR A 46 7.13 13.21 0.94
C TYR A 46 5.90 14.10 1.15
N LEU A 47 4.76 13.52 1.52
CA LEU A 47 3.53 14.26 1.78
C LEU A 47 3.59 15.11 3.06
N GLU A 48 4.31 14.67 4.10
CA GLU A 48 4.55 15.50 5.28
C GLU A 48 5.29 16.79 4.93
N ARG A 49 6.27 16.71 4.02
CA ARG A 49 7.09 17.86 3.62
C ARG A 49 6.43 18.74 2.57
N GLU A 50 5.90 18.13 1.51
CA GLU A 50 5.46 18.85 0.30
C GLU A 50 3.93 18.91 0.17
N GLY A 51 3.19 18.09 0.93
CA GLY A 51 1.77 17.80 0.67
C GLY A 51 0.90 19.06 0.65
N ALA A 52 1.14 20.02 1.55
CA ALA A 52 0.36 21.25 1.63
C ALA A 52 0.40 22.10 0.34
N ALA A 53 1.46 22.00 -0.46
CA ALA A 53 1.62 22.74 -1.70
C ALA A 53 1.11 21.98 -2.95
N LEU A 54 0.74 20.70 -2.81
CA LEU A 54 0.34 19.88 -3.95
C LEU A 54 -1.09 20.22 -4.42
N THR A 55 -1.23 20.43 -5.72
CA THR A 55 -2.55 20.50 -6.38
C THR A 55 -3.27 19.17 -6.31
N LEU A 56 -4.60 19.19 -6.47
CA LEU A 56 -5.41 17.98 -6.45
C LEU A 56 -5.04 17.02 -7.60
N VAL A 57 -4.77 17.54 -8.80
CA VAL A 57 -4.24 16.76 -9.94
C VAL A 57 -2.97 16.02 -9.52
N ARG A 58 -2.05 16.72 -8.86
CA ARG A 58 -0.77 16.15 -8.46
C ARG A 58 -0.93 15.06 -7.41
N ARG A 59 -1.89 15.22 -6.49
CA ARG A 59 -2.26 14.17 -5.53
C ARG A 59 -2.80 12.93 -6.25
N PHE A 60 -3.71 13.07 -7.21
CA PHE A 60 -4.18 11.91 -7.99
C PHE A 60 -3.07 11.22 -8.79
N GLN A 61 -2.11 11.98 -9.32
CA GLN A 61 -0.92 11.39 -9.97
C GLN A 61 -0.08 10.54 -9.00
N LEU A 62 0.02 10.92 -7.72
CA LEU A 62 0.67 10.09 -6.69
C LEU A 62 -0.16 8.84 -6.36
N ALA A 63 -1.49 8.92 -6.40
CA ALA A 63 -2.38 7.77 -6.21
C ALA A 63 -2.36 6.79 -7.41
N ASN A 64 -1.77 7.17 -8.55
CA ASN A 64 -1.64 6.32 -9.73
C ASN A 64 -0.74 5.08 -9.54
N ILE A 65 -0.22 4.86 -8.33
CA ILE A 65 0.37 3.56 -7.92
C ILE A 65 -0.55 2.37 -8.21
N ILE A 66 -1.87 2.59 -8.30
CA ILE A 66 -2.82 1.55 -8.68
C ILE A 66 -2.48 0.88 -10.02
N ALA A 67 -1.94 1.64 -10.99
CA ALA A 67 -1.51 1.07 -12.28
C ALA A 67 -0.34 0.10 -12.09
N GLY A 68 0.58 0.41 -11.17
CA GLY A 68 1.63 -0.51 -10.74
C GLY A 68 1.07 -1.74 -10.04
N LEU A 69 0.13 -1.57 -9.12
CA LEU A 69 -0.49 -2.69 -8.41
C LEU A 69 -1.25 -3.62 -9.36
N GLN A 70 -2.01 -3.06 -10.30
CA GLN A 70 -2.69 -3.82 -11.36
C GLN A 70 -1.69 -4.65 -12.17
N TYR A 71 -0.55 -4.07 -12.55
CA TYR A 71 0.51 -4.80 -13.23
C TYR A 71 1.09 -5.94 -12.38
N LEU A 72 1.28 -5.73 -11.07
CA LEU A 72 1.72 -6.80 -10.16
C LEU A 72 0.71 -7.95 -10.12
N HIS A 73 -0.58 -7.63 -9.92
CA HIS A 73 -1.66 -8.63 -9.87
C HIS A 73 -1.79 -9.41 -11.17
N ALA A 74 -1.70 -8.74 -12.33
CA ALA A 74 -1.67 -9.39 -13.64
C ALA A 74 -0.49 -10.35 -13.84
N ASN A 75 0.61 -10.16 -13.09
CA ASN A 75 1.77 -11.06 -13.06
C ASN A 75 1.75 -12.03 -11.86
N CYS A 76 0.57 -12.24 -11.24
CA CYS A 76 0.36 -13.12 -10.09
C CYS A 76 1.20 -12.75 -8.86
N VAL A 77 1.51 -11.46 -8.67
CA VAL A 77 2.25 -10.95 -7.52
C VAL A 77 1.33 -10.14 -6.62
N ILE A 78 1.02 -10.68 -5.44
CA ILE A 78 0.34 -9.97 -4.36
C ILE A 78 1.40 -9.21 -3.56
N HIS A 79 1.17 -7.93 -3.29
CA HIS A 79 2.13 -7.13 -2.51
C HIS A 79 2.13 -7.58 -1.04
N GLY A 80 0.97 -7.58 -0.39
CA GLY A 80 0.70 -8.13 0.94
C GLY A 80 1.29 -7.36 2.12
N ASN A 81 1.91 -6.21 1.84
CA ASN A 81 2.50 -5.30 2.82
C ASN A 81 2.44 -3.84 2.32
N LEU A 82 1.45 -3.50 1.49
CA LEU A 82 1.43 -2.20 0.81
C LEU A 82 1.10 -1.10 1.83
N SER A 83 1.83 0.02 1.78
CA SER A 83 1.68 1.11 2.73
C SER A 83 2.33 2.39 2.19
N GLY A 84 2.03 3.55 2.79
CA GLY A 84 2.69 4.81 2.44
C GLY A 84 4.23 4.74 2.47
N PRO A 85 4.86 4.15 3.51
CA PRO A 85 6.30 3.93 3.56
C PRO A 85 6.87 3.04 2.43
N ASN A 86 6.07 2.12 1.89
CA ASN A 86 6.46 1.20 0.81
C ASN A 86 6.12 1.72 -0.59
N VAL A 87 5.74 2.99 -0.70
CA VAL A 87 5.66 3.73 -1.97
C VAL A 87 6.80 4.74 -2.00
N LEU A 88 7.68 4.66 -2.99
CA LEU A 88 8.75 5.63 -3.19
C LEU A 88 8.34 6.69 -4.19
N VAL A 89 8.78 7.93 -3.98
CA VAL A 89 8.60 9.02 -4.93
C VAL A 89 9.92 9.22 -5.65
N ARG A 90 9.93 9.02 -6.97
CA ARG A 90 11.13 9.20 -7.82
C ARG A 90 11.49 10.67 -7.95
N ASP A 91 12.69 10.95 -8.47
CA ASP A 91 13.21 12.30 -8.68
C ASP A 91 12.29 13.14 -9.61
N ASP A 92 11.66 12.50 -10.60
CA ASP A 92 10.65 13.10 -11.49
C ASP A 92 9.26 13.26 -10.82
N GLY A 93 9.16 12.87 -9.54
CA GLY A 93 7.95 12.88 -8.75
C GLY A 93 7.04 11.67 -8.95
N THR A 94 7.35 10.72 -9.82
CA THR A 94 6.50 9.55 -10.03
C THR A 94 6.46 8.68 -8.77
N ALA A 95 5.27 8.34 -8.30
CA ALA A 95 5.10 7.38 -7.21
C ALA A 95 5.23 5.94 -7.73
N CYS A 96 6.03 5.13 -7.05
CA CYS A 96 6.35 3.76 -7.42
C CYS A 96 6.24 2.82 -6.22
N ILE A 97 5.61 1.67 -6.41
CA ILE A 97 5.53 0.60 -5.41
C ILE A 97 6.92 -0.02 -5.23
N ALA A 98 7.38 -0.12 -3.99
CA ALA A 98 8.63 -0.75 -3.59
C ALA A 98 8.37 -1.97 -2.69
N ASP A 99 9.41 -2.74 -2.37
CA ASP A 99 9.34 -3.87 -1.43
C ASP A 99 8.32 -4.98 -1.78
N PHE A 100 7.84 -4.98 -3.03
CA PHE A 100 7.05 -6.07 -3.59
C PHE A 100 7.93 -7.32 -3.74
N GLY A 101 7.41 -8.48 -3.34
CA GLY A 101 8.13 -9.75 -3.37
C GLY A 101 8.76 -10.18 -2.04
N LEU A 102 8.82 -9.31 -1.02
CA LEU A 102 9.21 -9.72 0.33
C LEU A 102 8.13 -10.59 1.00
N SER A 103 6.85 -10.35 0.73
CA SER A 103 5.72 -11.19 1.21
C SER A 103 5.80 -12.65 0.74
N LEU A 104 6.28 -12.87 -0.49
CA LEU A 104 6.57 -14.21 -1.04
C LEU A 104 7.74 -14.89 -0.32
N MET A 105 8.67 -14.12 0.27
CA MET A 105 9.77 -14.65 1.07
C MET A 105 9.34 -14.95 2.50
N TYR A 106 8.60 -14.03 3.12
CA TYR A 106 8.11 -14.19 4.49
C TYR A 106 7.21 -15.42 4.64
N SER A 107 6.34 -15.69 3.67
CA SER A 107 5.44 -16.86 3.70
C SER A 107 6.12 -18.23 3.49
N LYS A 108 7.37 -18.26 2.98
CA LYS A 108 8.03 -19.51 2.55
C LYS A 108 9.34 -19.82 3.27
N VAL A 109 10.02 -18.82 3.84
CA VAL A 109 11.36 -18.97 4.45
C VAL A 109 11.28 -18.94 5.98
N ILE A 110 10.30 -18.23 6.50
CA ILE A 110 10.03 -18.15 7.93
C ILE A 110 8.73 -18.92 8.09
N SER A 111 8.72 -20.06 8.80
CA SER A 111 7.50 -20.48 9.49
C SER A 111 7.12 -19.27 10.29
N VAL A 112 6.18 -18.46 9.80
CA VAL A 112 6.10 -17.07 10.19
C VAL A 112 5.97 -17.04 11.70
N THR A 113 7.09 -16.75 12.38
CA THR A 113 7.16 -16.88 13.81
C THR A 113 6.28 -15.75 14.35
N GLU A 114 5.64 -15.95 15.50
CA GLU A 114 4.89 -14.87 16.16
C GLU A 114 5.72 -13.57 16.20
N ALA A 115 7.04 -13.66 16.34
CA ALA A 115 7.99 -12.55 16.31
C ALA A 115 8.02 -11.76 14.97
N SER A 116 7.91 -12.43 13.81
CA SER A 116 7.92 -11.77 12.49
C SER A 116 6.56 -11.17 12.12
N TRP A 117 5.47 -11.81 12.56
CA TRP A 117 4.12 -11.23 12.49
C TRP A 117 3.99 -10.02 13.42
N THR A 118 4.44 -10.12 14.68
CA THR A 118 4.40 -9.01 15.65
C THR A 118 5.27 -7.83 15.26
N SER A 119 6.40 -8.03 14.57
CA SER A 119 7.19 -6.91 14.01
C SER A 119 6.48 -6.22 12.84
N THR A 120 5.75 -6.97 12.01
CA THR A 120 4.96 -6.44 10.89
C THR A 120 3.71 -5.70 11.39
N LEU A 121 3.06 -6.23 12.42
CA LEU A 121 1.95 -5.58 13.13
C LEU A 121 2.35 -4.26 13.79
N LYS A 122 3.62 -4.11 14.21
CA LYS A 122 4.12 -2.96 14.99
C LYS A 122 4.20 -1.62 14.24
N GLY A 123 3.82 -1.57 12.97
CA GLY A 123 3.73 -0.31 12.22
C GLY A 123 2.84 -0.37 10.98
N ASN A 124 2.41 -1.57 10.55
CA ASN A 124 1.61 -1.72 9.33
C ASN A 124 0.11 -1.98 9.57
N VAL A 125 -0.33 -2.15 10.82
CA VAL A 125 -1.74 -2.51 11.14
C VAL A 125 -2.77 -1.54 10.54
N ARG A 126 -2.42 -0.26 10.38
CA ARG A 126 -3.30 0.76 9.79
C ARG A 126 -3.61 0.55 8.32
N TRP A 127 -2.78 -0.23 7.63
CA TRP A 127 -2.86 -0.50 6.19
C TRP A 127 -3.37 -1.91 5.91
N MET A 128 -3.58 -2.72 6.95
CA MET A 128 -3.96 -4.12 6.85
C MET A 128 -5.47 -4.28 6.95
N GLY A 129 -6.05 -5.05 6.04
CA GLY A 129 -7.45 -5.45 6.12
C GLY A 129 -7.73 -6.29 7.37
N PRO A 130 -8.95 -6.20 7.94
CA PRO A 130 -9.32 -6.93 9.16
C PRO A 130 -9.16 -8.45 9.04
N GLU A 131 -9.33 -9.01 7.84
CA GLU A 131 -9.16 -10.43 7.57
C GLU A 131 -7.73 -10.93 7.83
N LEU A 132 -6.72 -10.05 7.71
CA LEU A 132 -5.32 -10.40 7.96
C LEU A 132 -4.95 -10.42 9.45
N LEU A 133 -5.84 -9.93 10.31
CA LEU A 133 -5.69 -10.02 11.77
C LEU A 133 -6.33 -11.30 12.34
N LEU A 134 -7.06 -12.06 11.50
CA LEU A 134 -7.75 -13.27 11.91
C LEU A 134 -6.90 -14.51 11.63
N GLU A 135 -6.90 -15.43 12.59
CA GLU A 135 -6.41 -16.80 12.41
C GLU A 135 -7.50 -17.66 11.78
N LYS A 136 -7.09 -18.63 10.96
CA LYS A 136 -7.97 -19.67 10.45
C LYS A 136 -8.27 -20.69 11.54
N GLU A 137 -9.29 -21.53 11.33
CA GLU A 137 -9.67 -22.60 12.26
C GLU A 137 -8.53 -23.58 12.56
N ASP A 138 -7.58 -23.74 11.64
CA ASP A 138 -6.39 -24.58 11.80
C ASP A 138 -5.22 -23.89 12.55
N GLY A 139 -5.45 -22.68 13.07
CA GLY A 139 -4.44 -21.84 13.74
C GLY A 139 -3.42 -21.22 12.79
N SER A 140 -3.58 -21.36 11.47
CA SER A 140 -2.70 -20.73 10.51
C SER A 140 -3.12 -19.28 10.21
N PRO A 141 -2.17 -18.38 9.92
CA PRO A 141 -2.47 -17.00 9.60
C PRO A 141 -3.17 -16.88 8.23
N THR A 142 -4.09 -15.92 8.13
CA THR A 142 -4.67 -15.55 6.83
C THR A 142 -3.59 -14.98 5.91
N ARG A 143 -3.56 -15.45 4.67
CA ARG A 143 -2.59 -14.99 3.68
C ARG A 143 -3.10 -13.73 2.98
N PRO A 144 -2.20 -12.78 2.64
CA PRO A 144 -2.56 -11.65 1.80
C PRO A 144 -3.17 -12.09 0.47
N SER A 145 -4.10 -11.28 -0.03
CA SER A 145 -4.80 -11.40 -1.30
C SER A 145 -4.74 -10.08 -2.08
N GLU A 146 -5.15 -10.11 -3.35
CA GLU A 146 -5.32 -8.88 -4.14
C GLU A 146 -6.27 -7.89 -3.44
N GLN A 147 -7.35 -8.41 -2.83
CA GLN A 147 -8.33 -7.60 -2.10
C GLN A 147 -7.74 -6.98 -0.84
N SER A 148 -6.78 -7.64 -0.19
CA SER A 148 -6.05 -7.05 0.94
C SER A 148 -5.13 -5.90 0.50
N ASP A 149 -4.55 -5.96 -0.71
CA ASP A 149 -3.80 -4.83 -1.27
C ASP A 149 -4.73 -3.65 -1.58
N ILE A 150 -5.96 -3.90 -2.05
CA ILE A 150 -6.96 -2.83 -2.27
C ILE A 150 -7.31 -2.10 -0.97
N TYR A 151 -7.40 -2.81 0.16
CA TYR A 151 -7.58 -2.18 1.46
C TYR A 151 -6.45 -1.17 1.73
N SER A 152 -5.20 -1.58 1.52
CA SER A 152 -4.04 -0.70 1.67
C SER A 152 -4.08 0.48 0.70
N VAL A 153 -4.54 0.27 -0.54
CA VAL A 153 -4.73 1.36 -1.52
C VAL A 153 -5.74 2.38 -1.02
N GLY A 154 -6.86 1.97 -0.41
CA GLY A 154 -7.82 2.89 0.21
C GLY A 154 -7.14 3.80 1.24
N GLY A 155 -6.32 3.21 2.12
CA GLY A 155 -5.50 3.97 3.08
C GLY A 155 -4.52 4.93 2.41
N ILE A 156 -3.88 4.52 1.31
CA ILE A 156 -2.94 5.37 0.55
C ILE A 156 -3.67 6.52 -0.13
N MET A 157 -4.85 6.28 -0.71
CA MET A 157 -5.67 7.33 -1.31
C MET A 157 -6.09 8.36 -0.27
N LEU A 158 -6.49 7.92 0.92
CA LEU A 158 -6.80 8.82 2.02
C LEU A 158 -5.58 9.65 2.42
N LEU A 159 -4.41 9.01 2.62
CA LEU A 159 -3.15 9.70 2.91
C LEU A 159 -2.82 10.74 1.82
N VAL A 160 -2.90 10.37 0.56
CA VAL A 160 -2.55 11.22 -0.58
C VAL A 160 -3.50 12.39 -0.73
N LEU A 161 -4.78 12.24 -0.38
CA LEU A 161 -5.77 13.31 -0.53
C LEU A 161 -5.87 14.22 0.72
N THR A 162 -5.44 13.75 1.88
CA THR A 162 -5.63 14.45 3.16
C THR A 162 -4.36 14.77 3.94
N ASN A 163 -3.23 14.16 3.55
CA ASN A 163 -1.99 14.06 4.34
C ASN A 163 -2.17 13.35 5.69
N LYS A 164 -3.27 12.61 5.89
CA LYS A 164 -3.56 11.88 7.14
C LYS A 164 -3.75 10.40 6.87
N ILE A 165 -3.16 9.57 7.72
CA ILE A 165 -3.32 8.12 7.69
C ILE A 165 -4.66 7.69 8.28
N LEU A 166 -5.07 6.47 7.97
CA LEU A 166 -6.17 5.79 8.65
C LEU A 166 -5.96 5.80 10.17
N TYR A 167 -7.02 6.15 10.90
CA TYR A 167 -7.03 6.27 12.36
C TYR A 167 -6.02 7.28 12.93
N HIS A 168 -5.67 8.36 12.21
CA HIS A 168 -4.67 9.34 12.67
C HIS A 168 -4.94 9.94 14.06
N HIS A 169 -6.19 9.99 14.50
CA HIS A 169 -6.60 10.45 15.84
C HIS A 169 -6.17 9.49 16.96
N ILE A 170 -5.82 8.24 16.63
CA ILE A 170 -5.31 7.23 17.57
C ILE A 170 -3.78 7.33 17.61
N ARG A 171 -3.25 7.73 18.76
CA ARG A 171 -1.83 8.06 18.95
C ARG A 171 -0.85 6.91 18.70
N HIS A 172 -1.22 5.68 19.07
CA HIS A 172 -0.30 4.54 19.01
C HIS A 172 -0.89 3.42 18.16
N ASP A 173 -0.07 2.83 17.30
CA ASP A 173 -0.50 1.83 16.31
C ASP A 173 -1.12 0.58 16.95
N TYR A 174 -0.57 0.12 18.08
CA TYR A 174 -1.15 -1.03 18.79
C TYR A 174 -2.58 -0.76 19.30
N MET A 175 -2.96 0.50 19.52
CA MET A 175 -4.32 0.87 19.91
C MET A 175 -5.30 0.86 18.74
N VAL A 176 -4.82 0.74 17.49
CA VAL A 176 -5.66 0.61 16.29
C VAL A 176 -6.17 -0.82 16.10
N VAL A 177 -5.43 -1.82 16.59
CA VAL A 177 -5.74 -3.25 16.43
C VAL A 177 -7.20 -3.58 16.83
N PRO A 178 -7.73 -3.15 18.00
CA PRO A 178 -9.09 -3.48 18.39
C PRO A 178 -10.13 -2.92 17.42
N TYR A 179 -9.93 -1.69 16.91
CA TYR A 179 -10.84 -1.07 15.96
C TYR A 179 -10.88 -1.83 14.64
N VAL A 180 -9.71 -2.15 14.09
CA VAL A 180 -9.62 -2.92 12.83
C VAL A 180 -10.22 -4.31 13.02
N SER A 181 -9.90 -5.02 14.11
CA SER A 181 -10.44 -6.36 14.38
C SER A 181 -11.96 -6.41 14.50
N ARG A 182 -12.58 -5.32 14.97
CA ARG A 182 -14.04 -5.17 15.09
C ARG A 182 -14.67 -4.55 13.85
N SER A 183 -13.88 -4.29 12.81
CA SER A 183 -14.31 -3.55 11.63
C SER A 183 -14.89 -2.17 11.93
N GLU A 184 -14.47 -1.55 13.04
CA GLU A 184 -14.83 -0.18 13.38
C GLU A 184 -14.02 0.77 12.47
N ARG A 185 -14.72 1.41 11.53
CA ARG A 185 -14.13 2.32 10.56
C ARG A 185 -14.00 3.73 11.14
N PRO A 186 -12.98 4.51 10.76
CA PRO A 186 -12.88 5.89 11.21
C PRO A 186 -14.01 6.72 10.58
N SER A 187 -14.67 7.56 11.38
CA SER A 187 -15.69 8.48 10.87
C SER A 187 -15.11 9.48 9.86
N ARG A 188 -15.91 9.83 8.84
CA ARG A 188 -15.58 10.92 7.89
C ARG A 188 -15.27 12.23 8.61
N THR A 189 -15.87 12.49 9.76
CA THR A 189 -15.63 13.73 10.53
C THR A 189 -14.17 13.91 10.94
N HIS A 190 -13.37 12.85 10.97
CA HIS A 190 -11.93 12.91 11.24
C HIS A 190 -11.10 13.47 10.06
N TYR A 191 -11.67 13.58 8.86
CA TYR A 191 -10.98 14.00 7.62
C TYR A 191 -11.70 15.16 6.91
N PRO A 192 -11.99 16.28 7.59
CA PRO A 192 -12.80 17.39 7.05
C PRO A 192 -12.33 17.90 5.67
N GLU A 193 -11.03 17.87 5.41
CA GLU A 193 -10.38 18.30 4.17
C GLU A 193 -10.68 17.45 2.93
N LEU A 194 -11.11 16.19 3.08
CA LEU A 194 -11.39 15.33 1.93
C LEU A 194 -12.69 15.75 1.25
N LEU A 195 -12.71 16.00 -0.05
CA LEU A 195 -13.99 16.28 -0.74
C LEU A 195 -14.99 15.13 -0.57
N GLU A 196 -16.24 15.47 -0.25
CA GLU A 196 -17.30 14.51 0.10
C GLU A 196 -17.48 13.42 -0.97
N LYS A 197 -17.40 13.81 -2.25
CA LYS A 197 -17.53 12.88 -3.38
C LYS A 197 -16.53 11.71 -3.38
N TYR A 198 -15.37 11.84 -2.73
CA TYR A 198 -14.36 10.78 -2.71
C TYR A 198 -14.54 9.79 -1.56
N TRP A 199 -15.24 10.18 -0.49
CA TRP A 199 -15.37 9.34 0.69
C TRP A 199 -16.00 7.98 0.40
N PRO A 200 -17.13 7.86 -0.31
CA PRO A 200 -17.78 6.56 -0.51
C PRO A 200 -16.89 5.55 -1.23
N PHE A 201 -16.13 6.00 -2.24
CA PHE A 201 -15.26 5.11 -3.01
C PHE A 201 -14.03 4.67 -2.22
N ILE A 202 -13.40 5.60 -1.48
CA ILE A 202 -12.30 5.26 -0.58
C ILE A 202 -12.80 4.32 0.52
N GLU A 203 -14.03 4.54 1.02
CA GLU A 203 -14.63 3.69 2.03
C GLU A 203 -14.91 2.26 1.54
N GLN A 204 -15.29 2.13 0.27
CA GLN A 204 -15.45 0.83 -0.37
C GLN A 204 -14.11 0.08 -0.47
N CYS A 205 -13.00 0.78 -0.68
CA CYS A 205 -11.66 0.15 -0.74
C CYS A 205 -11.31 -0.57 0.56
N TRP A 206 -11.76 -0.05 1.71
CA TRP A 206 -11.56 -0.67 3.03
C TRP A 206 -12.81 -1.36 3.58
N SER A 207 -13.64 -1.90 2.70
CA SER A 207 -14.77 -2.75 3.09
C SER A 207 -14.32 -3.94 3.95
N THR A 208 -15.19 -4.30 4.90
CA THR A 208 -14.98 -5.41 5.84
C THR A 208 -14.90 -6.73 5.10
N ASP A 209 -15.88 -6.99 4.25
CA ASP A 209 -15.81 -8.11 3.32
C ASP A 209 -14.82 -7.75 2.19
N PRO A 210 -13.76 -8.54 1.98
CA PRO A 210 -12.84 -8.34 0.86
C PRO A 210 -13.52 -8.36 -0.52
N GLN A 211 -14.65 -9.05 -0.68
CA GLN A 211 -15.38 -9.14 -1.96
C GLN A 211 -16.14 -7.85 -2.31
N ASP A 212 -16.45 -7.02 -1.33
CA ASP A 212 -17.12 -5.73 -1.55
C ASP A 212 -16.16 -4.64 -2.05
N ARG A 213 -14.85 -4.91 -2.00
CA ARG A 213 -13.79 -3.98 -2.40
C ARG A 213 -13.70 -3.91 -3.93
N PRO A 214 -13.46 -2.72 -4.51
CA PRO A 214 -13.31 -2.57 -5.95
C PRO A 214 -12.06 -3.32 -6.45
N SER A 215 -12.10 -3.73 -7.71
CA SER A 215 -10.94 -4.24 -8.44
C SER A 215 -9.90 -3.16 -8.70
N THR A 216 -8.68 -3.57 -9.04
CA THR A 216 -7.63 -2.63 -9.47
C THR A 216 -8.04 -1.83 -10.70
N GLU A 217 -8.82 -2.41 -11.62
CA GLU A 217 -9.34 -1.72 -12.80
C GLU A 217 -10.31 -0.60 -12.41
N GLU A 218 -11.26 -0.87 -11.52
CA GLU A 218 -12.23 0.14 -11.07
C GLU A 218 -11.55 1.32 -10.38
N VAL A 219 -10.57 1.06 -9.51
CA VAL A 219 -9.77 2.11 -8.86
C VAL A 219 -8.95 2.90 -9.89
N ASN A 220 -8.36 2.22 -10.88
CA ASN A 220 -7.60 2.86 -11.95
C ASN A 220 -8.50 3.75 -12.84
N VAL A 221 -9.69 3.28 -13.22
CA VAL A 221 -10.68 4.08 -13.96
C VAL A 221 -11.09 5.33 -13.17
N MET A 222 -11.36 5.19 -11.88
CA MET A 222 -11.72 6.32 -11.02
C MET A 222 -10.60 7.37 -10.99
N ILE A 223 -9.35 6.96 -10.76
CA ILE A 223 -8.20 7.86 -10.73
C ILE A 223 -7.97 8.54 -12.07
N ARG A 224 -8.01 7.80 -13.18
CA ARG A 224 -7.86 8.37 -14.54
C ARG A 224 -8.92 9.41 -14.84
N ASN A 225 -10.19 9.11 -14.54
CA ASN A 225 -11.30 10.03 -14.76
C ASN A 225 -11.13 11.33 -13.96
N GLU A 226 -10.66 11.25 -12.71
CA GLU A 226 -10.39 12.44 -11.90
C GLU A 226 -9.21 13.27 -12.43
N ILE A 227 -8.11 12.62 -12.84
CA ILE A 227 -6.98 13.32 -13.48
C ILE A 227 -7.44 14.05 -14.74
N ASP A 228 -8.20 13.38 -15.62
CA ASP A 228 -8.69 13.96 -16.87
C ASP A 228 -9.64 15.12 -16.63
N SER A 229 -10.57 14.97 -15.69
CA SER A 229 -11.54 16.01 -15.32
C SER A 229 -10.84 17.26 -14.78
N LEU A 230 -9.90 17.08 -13.85
CA LEU A 230 -9.17 18.19 -13.23
C LEU A 230 -8.18 18.86 -14.19
N SER A 231 -7.65 18.12 -15.17
CA SER A 231 -6.73 18.66 -16.18
C SER A 231 -7.44 19.51 -17.24
N ARG A 232 -8.77 19.37 -17.40
CA ARG A 232 -9.57 20.20 -18.32
C ARG A 232 -10.01 21.54 -17.71
N ILE A 233 -9.89 21.69 -16.39
CA ILE A 233 -10.34 22.86 -15.63
C ILE A 233 -9.20 23.88 -15.43
N ASN A 234 -7.95 23.47 -15.65
CA ASN A 234 -6.75 24.33 -15.66
C ASN A 234 -6.36 24.70 -17.10
#